data_AF-A0A662CZ13-F1
#
_entry.id   AF-A0A662CZ13-F1
#
_cell.length_a   1.000
_cell.length_b   1.000
_cell.length_c   1.000
_cell.angle_alpha   90.00
_cell.angle_beta   90.00
_cell.angle_gamma   90.00
#
_symmetry.space_group_name_H-M   'P 1'
#
loop_
_entity.id
_entity.type
_entity.pdbx_description
1 polymer ?
#
loop_
_entity_poly.entity_id
_entity_poly.type
_entity_poly.pdbx_seq_one_letter_code
_entity_poly.pdbx_strand_id
1 'polypeptide(L)'
;MALIIFLKRKKLGSEKNKQLINFDFSKETRSRILRYWLPPILWMAFIFPVGNRVGSSPFFYRLIESLVTWINPDSSLRIVEVIYIFCRKSFHFFEYGFLAALFFRALRQDAIESWPRKWLIQSGIIAGAYAGVDELLQSFVPNRNGSLIDVLIDWAGIMFFLRFILGKFRAKFNNNSLK
;
A
#
# COMPACT_ATOMS: atom_id res chain seq x y z
N MET A 1 -50.86 -1.47 37.93
CA MET A 1 -50.59 -0.79 36.64
C MET A 1 -49.26 0.00 36.61
N ALA A 2 -48.94 0.81 37.63
CA ALA A 2 -47.73 1.64 37.66
C ALA A 2 -46.37 0.88 37.59
N LEU A 3 -46.26 -0.27 38.28
CA LEU A 3 -45.02 -1.08 38.28
C LEU A 3 -44.66 -1.64 36.89
N ILE A 4 -45.67 -2.05 36.11
CA ILE A 4 -45.49 -2.57 34.75
C ILE A 4 -45.00 -1.46 33.81
N ILE A 5 -45.54 -0.25 33.96
CA ILE A 5 -45.10 0.93 33.17
C ILE A 5 -43.65 1.29 33.51
N PHE A 6 -43.28 1.24 34.78
CA PHE A 6 -41.91 1.51 35.24
C PHE A 6 -40.89 0.49 34.68
N LEU A 7 -41.19 -0.81 34.77
CA LEU A 7 -40.33 -1.87 34.24
C LEU A 7 -40.22 -1.79 32.70
N LYS A 8 -41.31 -1.48 32.01
CA LYS A 8 -41.32 -1.29 30.54
C LYS A 8 -40.46 -0.09 30.14
N ARG A 9 -40.53 1.04 30.85
CA ARG A 9 -39.65 2.20 30.63
C ARG A 9 -38.18 1.88 30.86
N LYS A 10 -37.83 1.14 31.91
CA LYS A 10 -36.44 0.73 32.21
C LYS A 10 -35.88 -0.19 31.12
N LYS A 11 -36.68 -1.14 30.63
CA LYS A 11 -36.31 -2.04 29.51
C LYS A 11 -36.13 -1.28 28.19
N LEU A 12 -37.03 -0.34 27.87
CA LEU A 12 -36.92 0.54 26.70
C LEU A 12 -35.66 1.42 26.73
N GLY A 13 -35.30 1.96 27.90
CA GLY A 13 -34.05 2.71 28.08
C GLY A 13 -32.80 1.84 27.91
N SER A 14 -32.82 0.61 28.42
CA SER A 14 -31.73 -0.36 28.26
C SER A 14 -31.51 -0.77 26.79
N GLU A 15 -32.59 -1.06 26.06
CA GLU A 15 -32.51 -1.43 24.64
C GLU A 15 -32.06 -0.26 23.77
N LYS A 16 -32.54 0.97 24.03
CA LYS A 16 -32.04 2.17 23.34
C LYS A 16 -30.57 2.42 23.60
N ASN A 17 -30.09 2.28 24.84
CA ASN A 17 -28.67 2.44 25.17
C ASN A 17 -27.81 1.36 24.49
N LYS A 18 -28.25 0.10 24.46
CA LYS A 18 -27.55 -0.95 23.70
C LYS A 18 -27.50 -0.64 22.22
N GLN A 19 -28.59 -0.17 21.62
CA GLN A 19 -28.61 0.22 20.21
C GLN A 19 -27.68 1.41 19.92
N LEU A 20 -27.66 2.42 20.79
CA LEU A 20 -26.76 3.58 20.64
C LEU A 20 -25.29 3.18 20.78
N ILE A 21 -24.95 2.37 21.80
CA ILE A 21 -23.58 1.85 22.01
C ILE A 21 -23.15 1.00 20.82
N ASN A 22 -24.01 0.09 20.35
CA ASN A 22 -23.71 -0.76 19.18
C ASN A 22 -23.54 0.08 17.90
N PHE A 23 -24.39 1.09 17.71
CA PHE A 23 -24.31 1.98 16.57
C PHE A 23 -23.01 2.79 16.58
N ASP A 24 -22.64 3.38 17.71
CA ASP A 24 -21.44 4.19 17.86
C ASP A 24 -20.17 3.35 17.70
N PHE A 25 -20.12 2.18 18.36
CA PHE A 25 -19.02 1.22 18.22
C PHE A 25 -18.85 0.74 16.77
N SER A 26 -19.96 0.48 16.06
CA SER A 26 -19.93 0.09 14.64
C SER A 26 -19.41 1.21 13.74
N LYS A 27 -19.74 2.47 14.04
CA LYS A 27 -19.28 3.65 13.31
C LYS A 27 -17.80 3.89 13.54
N GLU A 28 -17.34 3.85 14.78
CA GLU A 28 -15.92 4.03 15.11
C GLU A 28 -15.06 2.94 14.47
N THR A 29 -15.47 1.67 14.61
CA THR A 29 -14.77 0.54 14.00
C THR A 29 -14.71 0.68 12.48
N ARG A 30 -15.82 1.03 11.83
CA ARG A 30 -15.88 1.26 10.38
C ARG A 30 -14.98 2.42 9.95
N SER A 31 -15.00 3.54 10.68
CA SER A 31 -14.15 4.71 10.40
C SER A 31 -12.66 4.37 10.49
N ARG A 32 -12.26 3.58 11.50
CA ARG A 32 -10.89 3.11 11.65
C ARG A 32 -10.49 2.17 10.52
N ILE A 33 -11.33 1.19 10.18
CA ILE A 33 -11.06 0.27 9.07
C ILE A 33 -10.87 1.06 7.77
N LEU A 34 -11.77 1.99 7.45
CA LEU A 34 -11.65 2.82 6.26
C LEU A 34 -10.38 3.66 6.28
N ARG A 35 -10.08 4.37 7.37
CA ARG A 35 -8.87 5.22 7.49
C ARG A 35 -7.57 4.43 7.28
N TYR A 36 -7.51 3.19 7.77
CA TYR A 36 -6.30 2.39 7.73
C TYR A 36 -6.18 1.55 6.45
N TRP A 37 -7.26 0.91 6.03
CA TRP A 37 -7.25 -0.04 4.91
C TRP A 37 -7.67 0.55 3.57
N LEU A 38 -8.39 1.67 3.54
CA LEU A 38 -8.73 2.30 2.26
C LEU A 38 -7.48 2.71 1.46
N PRO A 39 -6.43 3.33 2.04
CA PRO A 39 -5.25 3.71 1.26
C PRO A 39 -4.51 2.55 0.57
N PRO A 40 -4.13 1.44 1.24
CA PRO A 40 -3.49 0.31 0.54
C PRO A 40 -4.42 -0.32 -0.50
N ILE A 41 -5.73 -0.40 -0.24
CA ILE A 41 -6.71 -0.94 -1.21
C ILE A 41 -6.78 -0.04 -2.46
N LEU A 42 -6.88 1.28 -2.28
CA LEU A 42 -6.86 2.23 -3.39
C LEU A 42 -5.54 2.17 -4.16
N TRP A 43 -4.43 1.96 -3.47
CA TRP A 43 -3.12 1.83 -4.10
C TRP A 43 -3.01 0.53 -4.93
N MET A 44 -3.49 -0.60 -4.41
CA MET A 44 -3.60 -1.85 -5.19
C MET A 44 -4.49 -1.66 -6.43
N ALA A 45 -5.65 -1.02 -6.27
CA ALA A 45 -6.54 -0.71 -7.39
C ALA A 45 -5.92 0.25 -8.42
N PHE A 46 -4.95 1.07 -8.00
CA PHE A 46 -4.18 1.94 -8.87
C PHE A 46 -3.08 1.18 -9.62
N ILE A 47 -2.27 0.37 -8.91
CA ILE A 47 -1.14 -0.38 -9.50
C ILE A 47 -1.64 -1.29 -10.64
N PHE A 48 -2.69 -2.07 -10.41
CA PHE A 48 -3.11 -3.09 -11.38
C PHE A 48 -3.39 -2.55 -12.81
N PRO A 49 -4.26 -1.55 -13.02
CA PRO A 49 -4.49 -1.00 -14.36
C PRO A 49 -3.35 -0.12 -14.87
N VAL A 50 -2.60 0.55 -13.98
CA VAL A 50 -1.55 1.50 -14.38
C VAL A 50 -0.24 0.78 -14.69
N GLY A 51 0.22 -0.15 -13.87
CA GLY A 51 1.41 -0.97 -14.13
C GLY A 51 1.29 -1.77 -15.43
N ASN A 52 0.12 -2.40 -15.64
CA ASN A 52 -0.20 -3.11 -16.88
C ASN A 52 -0.19 -2.19 -18.12
N ARG A 53 -0.82 -1.01 -18.02
CA ARG A 53 -0.98 -0.12 -19.19
C ARG A 53 0.26 0.73 -19.45
N VAL A 54 0.85 1.35 -18.43
CA VAL A 54 1.98 2.28 -18.55
C VAL A 54 3.26 1.53 -18.89
N GLY A 55 3.50 0.37 -18.28
CA GLY A 55 4.72 -0.42 -18.49
C GLY A 55 4.87 -1.01 -19.89
N SER A 56 3.83 -1.00 -20.73
CA SER A 56 3.90 -1.42 -22.14
C SER A 56 3.25 -0.41 -23.08
N SER A 57 2.92 0.77 -22.57
CA SER A 57 2.18 1.76 -23.34
C SER A 57 3.09 2.41 -24.39
N PRO A 58 2.69 2.41 -25.68
CA PRO A 58 3.36 3.21 -26.71
C PRO A 58 3.37 4.71 -26.39
N PHE A 59 2.37 5.22 -25.67
CA PHE A 59 2.34 6.61 -25.21
C PHE A 59 3.50 6.93 -24.25
N PHE A 60 3.68 6.15 -23.18
CA PHE A 60 4.79 6.32 -22.25
C PHE A 60 6.16 6.21 -22.92
N TYR A 61 6.36 5.27 -23.86
CA TYR A 61 7.60 5.20 -24.64
C TYR A 61 7.83 6.49 -25.44
N ARG A 62 6.82 6.97 -26.19
CA ARG A 62 6.91 8.23 -26.94
C ARG A 62 7.14 9.45 -26.06
N LEU A 63 6.59 9.46 -24.84
CA LEU A 63 6.83 10.52 -23.88
C LEU A 63 8.31 10.55 -23.47
N ILE A 64 8.89 9.40 -23.12
CA ILE A 64 10.32 9.29 -22.79
C ILE A 64 11.18 9.67 -24.01
N GLU A 65 10.85 9.16 -25.19
CA GLU A 65 11.53 9.49 -26.44
C GLU A 65 11.51 11.00 -26.73
N SER A 66 10.35 11.65 -26.56
CA SER A 66 10.20 13.10 -26.76
C SER A 66 11.04 13.89 -25.76
N LEU A 67 11.07 13.47 -24.49
CA LEU A 67 11.87 14.13 -23.46
C LEU A 67 13.38 13.97 -23.71
N VAL A 68 13.81 12.78 -24.13
CA VAL A 68 15.23 12.48 -24.40
C VAL A 68 15.70 13.26 -25.63
N THR A 69 14.94 13.23 -26.71
CA THR A 69 15.29 13.95 -27.96
C THR A 69 15.15 15.46 -27.82
N TRP A 70 14.30 15.96 -26.93
CA TRP A 70 14.26 17.39 -26.56
C TRP A 70 15.55 17.86 -25.88
N ILE A 71 16.18 17.02 -25.05
CA ILE A 71 17.47 17.34 -24.39
C ILE A 71 18.64 17.18 -25.36
N ASN A 72 18.66 16.06 -26.10
CA ASN A 72 19.69 15.77 -27.08
C ASN A 72 19.05 15.15 -28.33
N PRO A 73 18.85 15.93 -29.40
CA PRO A 73 18.21 15.48 -30.64
C PRO A 73 18.92 14.30 -31.31
N ASP A 74 20.24 14.18 -31.15
CA ASP A 74 21.06 13.12 -31.76
C ASP A 74 21.10 11.82 -30.93
N SER A 75 20.24 11.69 -29.91
CA SER A 75 20.19 10.50 -29.05
C SER A 75 19.81 9.25 -29.85
N SER A 76 20.64 8.21 -29.74
CA SER A 76 20.32 6.91 -30.35
C SER A 76 19.09 6.25 -29.71
N LEU A 77 18.36 5.44 -30.47
CA LEU A 77 17.21 4.65 -29.99
C LEU A 77 17.56 3.78 -28.77
N ARG A 78 18.80 3.27 -28.70
CA ARG A 78 19.28 2.46 -27.57
C ARG A 78 19.27 3.25 -26.25
N ILE A 79 19.60 4.54 -26.28
CA ILE A 79 19.59 5.38 -25.07
C ILE A 79 18.16 5.57 -24.57
N VAL A 80 17.22 5.84 -25.49
CA VAL A 80 15.80 5.97 -25.18
C VAL A 80 15.28 4.69 -24.53
N GLU A 81 15.62 3.53 -25.10
CA GLU A 81 15.21 2.22 -24.58
C GLU A 81 15.77 1.95 -23.17
N VAL A 82 17.06 2.24 -22.94
CA VAL A 82 17.67 2.08 -21.61
C VAL A 82 16.98 2.97 -20.57
N ILE A 83 16.72 4.24 -20.91
CA ILE A 83 16.02 5.17 -20.01
C ILE A 83 14.60 4.69 -19.75
N TYR A 84 13.88 4.25 -20.79
CA TYR A 84 12.53 3.69 -20.66
C TYR A 84 12.49 2.48 -19.71
N ILE A 85 13.40 1.52 -19.89
CA ILE A 85 13.52 0.33 -19.03
C ILE A 85 13.86 0.75 -17.59
N PHE A 86 14.78 1.70 -17.42
CA PHE A 86 15.15 2.21 -16.11
C PHE A 86 13.98 2.88 -15.39
N CYS A 87 13.23 3.74 -16.08
CA CYS A 87 12.02 4.37 -15.55
C CYS A 87 11.00 3.31 -15.13
N ARG A 88 10.74 2.32 -15.99
CA ARG A 88 9.84 1.20 -15.67
C ARG A 88 10.24 0.46 -14.40
N LYS A 89 11.50 0.04 -14.31
CA LYS A 89 12.03 -0.67 -13.13
C LYS A 89 11.94 0.18 -11.86
N SER A 90 12.14 1.49 -11.99
CA SER A 90 11.98 2.43 -10.88
C SER A 90 10.51 2.50 -10.42
N PHE A 91 9.54 2.52 -11.34
CA PHE A 91 8.12 2.50 -10.97
C PHE A 91 7.76 1.27 -10.15
N HIS A 92 8.12 0.08 -10.63
CA HIS A 92 7.95 -1.19 -9.90
C HIS A 92 8.51 -1.11 -8.47
N PHE A 93 9.76 -0.67 -8.34
CA PHE A 93 10.42 -0.49 -7.04
C PHE A 93 9.61 0.41 -6.10
N PHE A 94 9.11 1.57 -6.58
CA PHE A 94 8.37 2.52 -5.76
C PHE A 94 6.93 2.06 -5.47
N GLU A 95 6.25 1.42 -6.43
CA GLU A 95 4.87 0.96 -6.29
C GLU A 95 4.73 -0.03 -5.14
N TYR A 96 5.57 -1.07 -5.13
CA TYR A 96 5.52 -2.11 -4.12
C TYR A 96 6.20 -1.69 -2.81
N GLY A 97 7.27 -0.88 -2.88
CA GLY A 97 7.86 -0.26 -1.70
C GLY A 97 6.86 0.61 -0.93
N PHE A 98 6.12 1.45 -1.64
CA PHE A 98 5.09 2.29 -1.05
C PHE A 98 3.89 1.47 -0.56
N LEU A 99 3.47 0.44 -1.30
CA LEU A 99 2.41 -0.47 -0.86
C LEU A 99 2.76 -1.15 0.47
N ALA A 100 4.01 -1.62 0.63
CA ALA A 100 4.48 -2.19 1.89
C ALA A 100 4.43 -1.18 3.04
N ALA A 101 4.76 0.09 2.80
CA ALA A 101 4.64 1.16 3.79
C ALA A 101 3.17 1.43 4.17
N LEU A 102 2.24 1.38 3.21
CA LEU A 102 0.81 1.54 3.46
C LEU A 102 0.24 0.37 4.28
N PHE A 103 0.62 -0.87 3.97
CA PHE A 103 0.27 -2.03 4.78
C PHE A 103 0.87 -1.97 6.18
N PHE A 104 2.12 -1.54 6.31
CA PHE A 104 2.73 -1.35 7.62
C PHE A 104 1.91 -0.37 8.47
N ARG A 105 1.52 0.77 7.89
CA ARG A 105 0.64 1.75 8.56
C ARG A 105 -0.72 1.14 8.92
N ALA A 106 -1.33 0.38 8.01
CA ALA A 106 -2.64 -0.23 8.22
C ALA A 106 -2.65 -1.32 9.30
N LEU A 107 -1.60 -2.12 9.39
CA LEU A 107 -1.43 -3.18 10.39
C LEU A 107 -1.05 -2.63 11.75
N ARG A 108 -0.20 -1.59 11.78
CA ARG A 108 0.22 -0.95 13.03
C ARG A 108 -0.90 -0.13 13.68
N GLN A 109 -1.71 0.56 12.87
CA GLN A 109 -2.73 1.49 13.34
C GLN A 109 -2.17 2.46 14.41
N ASP A 110 -2.88 2.60 15.53
CA ASP A 110 -2.56 3.49 16.65
C ASP A 110 -1.61 2.87 17.68
N ALA A 111 -0.95 1.74 17.39
CA ALA A 111 -0.11 1.07 18.39
C ALA A 111 1.17 1.86 18.71
N ILE A 112 1.26 2.45 19.90
CA ILE A 112 2.30 3.43 20.28
C ILE A 112 3.64 2.76 20.66
N GLU A 113 3.63 1.58 21.30
CA GLU A 113 4.80 1.13 22.09
C GLU A 113 5.43 -0.21 21.70
N SER A 114 4.87 -0.99 20.77
CA SER A 114 5.49 -2.28 20.43
C SER A 114 6.55 -2.15 19.34
N TRP A 115 7.65 -2.88 19.53
CA TRP A 115 8.68 -3.08 18.51
C TRP A 115 8.05 -3.49 17.17
N PRO A 116 8.38 -2.82 16.04
CA PRO A 116 7.58 -2.91 14.82
C PRO A 116 7.79 -4.20 14.01
N ARG A 117 8.64 -5.12 14.47
CA ARG A 117 9.10 -6.29 13.69
C ARG A 117 7.94 -7.14 13.14
N LYS A 118 6.91 -7.40 13.96
CA LYS A 118 5.74 -8.18 13.51
C LYS A 118 5.04 -7.55 12.31
N TRP A 119 4.83 -6.23 12.36
CA TRP A 119 4.13 -5.51 11.30
C TRP A 119 5.01 -5.34 10.07
N LEU A 120 6.32 -5.13 10.23
CA LEU A 120 7.28 -5.07 9.10
C LEU A 120 7.26 -6.38 8.30
N ILE A 121 7.32 -7.53 9.00
CA ILE A 121 7.28 -8.85 8.36
C ILE A 121 5.94 -9.06 7.65
N GLN A 122 4.82 -8.83 8.35
CA GLN A 122 3.49 -9.00 7.78
C GLN A 122 3.26 -8.09 6.57
N SER A 123 3.64 -6.82 6.64
CA SER A 123 3.49 -5.89 5.50
C SER A 123 4.35 -6.29 4.32
N GLY A 124 5.57 -6.78 4.57
CA GLY A 124 6.47 -7.26 3.51
C GLY A 124 5.93 -8.49 2.81
N ILE A 125 5.43 -9.47 3.58
CA ILE A 125 4.82 -10.69 3.03
C ILE A 125 3.57 -10.35 2.20
N ILE A 126 2.67 -9.51 2.73
CA ILE A 126 1.44 -9.15 2.01
C ILE A 126 1.75 -8.38 0.72
N ALA A 127 2.65 -7.39 0.77
CA ALA A 127 3.04 -6.64 -0.42
C ALA A 127 3.78 -7.51 -1.44
N GLY A 128 4.68 -8.39 -1.01
CA GLY A 128 5.42 -9.30 -1.90
C GLY A 128 4.53 -10.39 -2.51
N ALA A 129 3.56 -10.90 -1.75
CA ALA A 129 2.55 -11.80 -2.29
C ALA A 129 1.69 -11.09 -3.36
N TYR A 130 1.31 -9.84 -3.11
CA TYR A 130 0.58 -9.04 -4.10
C TYR A 130 1.40 -8.79 -5.37
N ALA A 131 2.70 -8.47 -5.24
CA ALA A 131 3.62 -8.34 -6.38
C ALA A 131 3.68 -9.63 -7.22
N GLY A 132 3.80 -10.78 -6.56
CA GLY A 132 3.77 -12.08 -7.25
C GLY A 132 2.44 -12.35 -7.97
N VAL A 133 1.31 -11.97 -7.35
CA VAL A 133 -0.01 -12.08 -7.98
C VAL A 133 -0.13 -11.13 -9.18
N ASP A 134 0.38 -9.91 -9.08
CA ASP A 134 0.37 -8.96 -10.19
C ASP A 134 1.18 -9.47 -11.37
N GLU A 135 2.40 -9.98 -11.13
CA GLU A 135 3.24 -10.54 -12.19
C GLU A 135 2.61 -11.79 -12.83
N LEU A 136 1.97 -12.64 -12.02
CA LEU A 136 1.20 -13.77 -12.51
C LEU A 136 0.03 -13.30 -13.39
N LEU A 137 -0.72 -12.28 -12.97
CA LEU A 137 -1.82 -11.72 -13.76
C LEU A 137 -1.33 -11.05 -15.04
N GLN A 138 -0.17 -10.38 -15.00
CA GLN A 138 0.52 -9.82 -16.17
C GLN A 138 0.88 -10.91 -17.19
N SER A 139 1.26 -12.11 -16.75
CA SER A 139 1.59 -13.22 -17.65
C SER A 139 0.42 -13.74 -18.50
N PHE A 140 -0.82 -13.40 -18.12
CA PHE A 140 -2.02 -13.70 -18.91
C PHE A 140 -2.36 -12.60 -19.93
N VAL A 141 -1.63 -11.48 -19.93
CA VAL A 141 -1.82 -10.38 -20.89
C VAL A 141 -1.06 -10.71 -22.19
N PRO A 142 -1.72 -10.67 -23.37
CA PRO A 142 -1.04 -10.91 -24.64
C PRO A 142 0.18 -10.00 -24.84
N ASN A 143 1.28 -10.57 -25.33
CA ASN A 143 2.56 -9.87 -25.55
C ASN A 143 3.25 -9.35 -24.27
N ARG A 144 2.89 -9.88 -23.10
CA ARG A 144 3.59 -9.67 -21.82
C ARG A 144 4.03 -11.02 -21.28
N ASN A 145 5.33 -11.18 -21.08
CA ASN A 145 5.89 -12.32 -20.37
C ASN A 145 6.19 -11.88 -18.94
N GLY A 146 5.84 -12.72 -17.97
CA GLY A 146 6.26 -12.54 -16.59
C GLY A 146 7.80 -12.51 -16.49
N SER A 147 8.33 -11.58 -15.71
CA SER A 147 9.74 -11.30 -15.49
C SER A 147 10.09 -11.54 -14.03
N LEU A 148 10.92 -12.56 -13.77
CA LEU A 148 11.49 -12.76 -12.44
C LEU A 148 12.30 -11.53 -11.97
N ILE A 149 12.85 -10.76 -12.91
CA ILE A 149 13.58 -9.53 -12.58
C ILE A 149 12.63 -8.47 -12.01
N ASP A 150 11.40 -8.39 -12.51
CA ASP A 150 10.41 -7.41 -12.05
C ASP A 150 10.01 -7.75 -10.60
N VAL A 151 9.73 -9.04 -10.33
CA VAL A 151 9.48 -9.53 -8.96
C VAL A 151 10.64 -9.23 -8.00
N LEU A 152 11.89 -9.44 -8.42
CA LEU A 152 13.06 -9.15 -7.58
C LEU A 152 13.19 -7.65 -7.28
N ILE A 153 12.87 -6.79 -8.25
CA ILE A 153 12.89 -5.33 -8.07
C ILE A 153 11.77 -4.89 -7.12
N ASP A 154 10.59 -5.49 -7.22
CA ASP A 154 9.47 -5.22 -6.31
C ASP A 154 9.87 -5.56 -4.87
N TRP A 155 10.50 -6.72 -4.65
CA TRP A 155 11.05 -7.11 -3.36
C TRP A 155 12.15 -6.16 -2.86
N ALA A 156 13.03 -5.68 -3.74
CA ALA A 156 14.04 -4.69 -3.37
C ALA A 156 13.39 -3.38 -2.87
N GLY A 157 12.33 -2.92 -3.54
CA GLY A 157 11.53 -1.77 -3.14
C GLY A 157 10.88 -1.94 -1.77
N ILE A 158 10.22 -3.09 -1.57
CA ILE A 158 9.60 -3.48 -0.29
C ILE A 158 10.64 -3.44 0.84
N MET A 159 11.79 -4.09 0.65
CA MET A 159 12.85 -4.13 1.67
C MET A 159 13.40 -2.74 1.98
N PHE A 160 13.62 -1.91 0.96
CA PHE A 160 14.13 -0.55 1.13
C PHE A 160 13.20 0.31 1.99
N PHE A 161 11.91 0.37 1.67
CA PHE A 161 10.93 1.16 2.40
C PHE A 161 10.75 0.67 3.85
N LEU A 162 10.66 -0.65 4.05
CA LEU A 162 10.55 -1.23 5.38
C LEU A 162 11.79 -1.00 6.23
N ARG A 163 12.99 -1.03 5.62
CA ARG A 163 14.25 -0.72 6.32
C ARG A 163 14.33 0.75 6.72
N PHE A 164 13.84 1.65 5.88
CA PHE A 164 13.72 3.07 6.19
C PHE A 164 12.78 3.32 7.38
N ILE A 165 11.61 2.67 7.37
CA ILE A 165 10.65 2.72 8.49
C ILE A 165 11.31 2.20 9.78
N LEU A 166 11.98 1.04 9.73
CA LEU A 166 12.69 0.48 10.89
C LEU A 166 13.75 1.44 11.44
N GLY A 167 14.49 2.15 10.56
CA GLY A 167 15.46 3.16 10.94
C GLY A 167 14.84 4.29 11.77
N LYS A 168 13.67 4.80 11.36
CA LYS A 168 12.93 5.82 12.11
C LYS A 168 12.49 5.34 13.49
N PHE A 169 12.04 4.09 13.61
CA PHE A 169 11.70 3.51 14.91
C PHE A 169 12.92 3.38 15.82
N ARG A 170 14.04 2.88 15.31
CA ARG A 170 15.28 2.75 16.09
C ARG A 170 15.78 4.09 16.62
N ALA A 171 15.78 5.13 15.78
CA ALA A 171 16.16 6.49 16.20
C ALA A 171 15.24 7.02 17.32
N LYS A 172 13.92 6.78 17.21
CA LYS A 172 12.95 7.19 18.24
C LYS A 172 13.17 6.46 19.57
N PHE A 173 13.40 5.15 19.56
CA PHE A 173 13.66 4.38 20.77
C PHE A 173 14.97 4.79 21.45
N ASN A 174 16.06 4.97 20.69
CA ASN A 174 17.34 5.41 21.24
C ASN A 174 17.26 6.81 21.88
N ASN A 175 16.51 7.74 21.30
CA ASN A 175 16.33 9.07 21.88
C ASN A 175 15.49 9.05 23.17
N ASN A 176 14.57 8.11 23.31
CA ASN A 176 13.76 7.96 24.51
C ASN A 176 14.50 7.26 25.65
N SER A 177 15.51 6.42 25.37
CA SER A 177 16.34 5.79 26.41
C SER A 177 17.42 6.71 26.98
N LEU A 178 17.68 7.86 26.36
CA LEU A 178 18.68 8.85 26.80
C LEU A 178 18.05 10.01 27.59
N LYS A 179 16.73 10.00 27.80
CA LYS A 179 15.99 10.95 28.64
C LYS A 179 15.51 10.23 29.89
#